data_AF-A0A7K3ZW60-F1
#
_entry.id   AF-A0A7K3ZW60-F1
#
_cell.length_a   1.000
_cell.length_b   1.000
_cell.length_c   1.000
_cell.angle_alpha   90.00
_cell.angle_beta   90.00
_cell.angle_gamma   90.00
#
_symmetry.space_group_name_H-M   'P 1'
#
loop_
_entity.id
_entity.type
_entity.pdbx_description
1 polymer ?
#
loop_
_entity_poly.entity_id
_entity_poly.type
_entity_poly.pdbx_seq_one_letter_code
_entity_poly.pdbx_strand_id
1 'polypeptide(L)' 'MNIPGVGSNCDIIVEVVDGIKGVRVNVEAEAGVTGLMVEKALKEALGFSPLGDVYPIGGVPRAEGKAQRVFYKKG' A
#
# COMPACT_ATOMS: atom_id res chain seq x y z
N MET A 1 11.46 -5.44 7.94
CA MET A 1 10.24 -5.39 7.10
C MET A 1 9.60 -6.75 7.13
N ASN A 2 8.28 -6.83 7.31
CA ASN A 2 7.57 -8.11 7.53
C ASN A 2 7.24 -8.88 6.25
N ILE A 3 7.35 -8.26 5.06
CA ILE A 3 7.11 -8.91 3.78
C ILE A 3 8.45 -8.94 3.02
N PRO A 4 9.04 -10.13 2.76
CA PRO A 4 10.27 -10.24 2.00
C PRO A 4 10.16 -9.61 0.61
N GLY A 5 11.19 -8.86 0.18
CA GLY A 5 11.25 -8.20 -1.12
C GLY A 5 10.41 -6.92 -1.24
N VAL A 6 9.58 -6.57 -0.26
CA VAL A 6 8.89 -5.28 -0.20
C VAL A 6 9.83 -4.22 0.38
N GLY A 7 9.86 -3.04 -0.24
CA GLY A 7 10.62 -1.86 0.17
C GLY A 7 9.99 -1.09 1.33
N SER A 8 10.69 -0.09 1.85
CA SER A 8 10.26 0.66 3.04
C SER A 8 9.24 1.76 2.77
N ASN A 9 8.99 2.08 1.50
CA ASN A 9 8.02 3.09 1.08
C ASN A 9 6.68 2.45 0.72
N CYS A 10 5.62 3.15 1.09
CA CYS A 10 4.26 2.79 0.75
C CYS A 10 3.37 4.04 0.78
N ASP A 11 2.30 4.00 -0.01
CA ASP A 11 1.19 4.94 0.06
C ASP A 11 -0.05 4.21 0.53
N ILE A 12 -0.70 4.78 1.54
CA ILE A 12 -1.97 4.32 2.10
C ILE A 12 -3.03 5.33 1.71
N ILE A 13 -3.98 4.91 0.88
CA ILE A 13 -5.07 5.75 0.42
C ILE A 13 -6.34 5.29 1.12
N VAL A 14 -6.97 6.21 1.84
CA VAL A 14 -8.25 5.99 2.50
C VAL A 14 -9.32 6.67 1.67
N GLU A 15 -10.27 5.88 1.19
CA GLU A 15 -11.38 6.35 0.34
C GLU A 15 -12.70 6.07 1.04
N VAL A 16 -13.67 6.97 0.90
CA VAL A 16 -15.05 6.73 1.34
C VAL A 16 -15.94 6.83 0.12
N VAL A 17 -16.59 5.72 -0.24
CA VAL A 17 -17.51 5.63 -1.37
C VAL A 17 -18.84 5.11 -0.83
N ASP A 18 -19.92 5.87 -1.00
CA ASP A 18 -21.27 5.52 -0.52
C ASP A 18 -21.33 5.12 0.97
N GLY A 19 -20.54 5.80 1.81
CA GLY A 19 -20.43 5.53 3.24
C GLY A 19 -19.55 4.33 3.60
N ILE A 20 -19.03 3.59 2.60
CA ILE A 20 -18.09 2.48 2.78
C ILE A 20 -16.67 3.04 2.78
N LYS A 21 -15.94 2.79 3.87
CA LYS A 21 -14.53 3.17 4.00
C LYS A 21 -13.62 2.07 3.44
N GLY A 22 -12.98 2.35 2.31
CA GLY A 22 -11.95 1.52 1.70
C GLY A 22 -10.54 1.97 2.09
N VAL A 23 -9.63 1.00 2.13
CA VAL A 23 -8.18 1.27 2.27
C VAL A 23 -7.47 0.62 1.09
N ARG A 24 -6.64 1.42 0.44
CA ARG A 24 -5.67 1.00 -0.57
C ARG A 24 -4.26 1.13 -0.01
N VAL A 25 -3.41 0.14 -0.22
CA VAL A 25 -2.01 0.14 0.21
C VAL A 25 -1.13 -0.19 -0.99
N ASN A 26 -0.51 0.85 -1.54
CA ASN A 26 0.49 0.72 -2.60
C ASN A 26 1.86 0.54 -1.99
N VAL A 27 2.63 -0.41 -2.50
CA VAL A 27 3.98 -0.71 -1.97
C VAL A 27 5.01 -0.70 -3.08
N GLU A 28 6.25 -0.41 -2.73
CA GLU A 28 7.40 -0.67 -3.60
C GLU A 28 7.93 -2.08 -3.33
N ALA A 29 8.33 -2.82 -4.36
CA ALA A 29 8.93 -4.13 -4.18
C ALA A 29 9.94 -4.49 -5.27
N GLU A 30 10.78 -5.48 -4.96
CA GLU A 30 11.69 -6.13 -5.88
C GLU A 30 10.94 -6.94 -6.95
N ALA A 31 11.61 -7.20 -8.08
CA ALA A 31 11.04 -8.04 -9.14
C ALA A 31 10.70 -9.44 -8.62
N GLY A 32 9.52 -9.94 -8.99
CA GLY A 32 9.02 -11.24 -8.54
C GLY A 32 8.10 -11.19 -7.32
N VAL A 33 8.03 -10.05 -6.60
CA VAL A 33 6.98 -9.82 -5.61
C VAL A 33 5.68 -9.45 -6.34
N THR A 34 4.61 -10.21 -6.08
CA THR A 34 3.31 -10.01 -6.72
C THR A 34 2.31 -9.35 -5.78
N GLY A 35 1.28 -8.71 -6.35
CA GLY A 35 0.17 -8.16 -5.56
C GLY A 35 -0.49 -9.20 -4.64
N LEU A 36 -0.61 -10.45 -5.09
CA LEU A 36 -1.18 -11.54 -4.30
C LEU A 36 -0.33 -11.86 -3.05
N MET A 37 1.00 -11.83 -3.17
CA MET A 37 1.91 -12.06 -2.04
C MET A 37 1.76 -10.97 -0.98
N VAL A 38 1.67 -9.71 -1.44
CA VAL A 38 1.49 -8.54 -0.57
C VAL A 38 0.10 -8.58 0.10
N GLU A 39 -0.96 -8.79 -0.67
CA GLU A 39 -2.34 -8.86 -0.17
C GLU A 39 -2.48 -9.95 0.89
N LYS A 40 -1.94 -11.15 0.64
CA LYS A 40 -1.95 -12.26 1.60
C LYS A 40 -1.29 -11.86 2.91
N ALA A 41 -0.10 -11.28 2.85
CA ALA A 41 0.63 -10.87 4.05
C ALA A 41 -0.09 -9.75 4.82
N LEU A 42 -0.69 -8.79 4.11
CA LEU A 42 -1.50 -7.74 4.74
C LEU A 42 -2.77 -8.30 5.39
N LYS A 43 -3.44 -9.28 4.76
CA LYS A 43 -4.60 -9.96 5.33
C LYS A 43 -4.27 -10.70 6.62
N GLU A 44 -3.15 -11.41 6.65
CA GLU A 44 -2.69 -12.13 7.83
C GLU A 44 -2.34 -11.16 8.98
N ALA A 45 -1.79 -9.98 8.66
CA ALA A 45 -1.40 -8.98 9.67
C ALA A 45 -2.56 -8.10 10.16
N LEU A 46 -3.51 -7.75 9.29
CA LEU A 46 -4.55 -6.75 9.56
C LEU A 46 -5.96 -7.36 9.74
N GLY A 47 -6.15 -8.62 9.34
CA GLY A 47 -7.46 -9.29 9.36
C GLY A 47 -8.37 -8.98 8.17
N PHE A 48 -7.92 -8.18 7.19
CA PHE A 48 -8.63 -7.88 5.96
C PHE A 48 -7.68 -7.64 4.78
N SER A 49 -8.16 -7.81 3.55
CA SER A 49 -7.39 -7.55 2.32
C SER A 49 -7.59 -6.10 1.85
N PRO A 50 -6.68 -5.16 2.12
CA PRO A 50 -6.71 -3.87 1.43
C PRO A 50 -6.45 -4.09 -0.07
N LEU A 51 -7.06 -3.25 -0.90
CA LEU A 51 -6.68 -3.15 -2.32
C LEU A 51 -5.30 -2.51 -2.44
N GLY A 52 -4.65 -2.59 -3.60
CA GLY A 52 -3.40 -1.87 -3.82
C GLY A 52 -2.57 -2.41 -4.97
N ASP A 53 -1.58 -1.62 -5.37
CA ASP A 53 -0.66 -1.94 -6.46
C ASP A 53 0.77 -2.14 -5.95
N VAL A 54 1.55 -2.93 -6.68
CA VAL A 54 2.98 -3.15 -6.44
C VAL A 54 3.78 -2.38 -7.50
N TYR A 55 4.59 -1.44 -7.04
CA TYR A 55 5.47 -0.63 -7.87
C TYR A 55 6.91 -1.14 -7.76
N PRO A 56 7.75 -0.91 -8.79
CA PRO A 56 9.19 -1.07 -8.65
C PRO A 56 9.75 -0.17 -7.53
N ILE A 57 10.87 -0.55 -6.94
CA ILE A 57 11.59 0.31 -5.98
C ILE A 57 11.84 1.71 -6.58
N GLY A 58 11.36 2.73 -5.87
CA GLY A 58 11.38 4.12 -6.30
C GLY A 58 10.25 4.59 -7.21
N GLY A 59 9.25 3.75 -7.48
CA GLY A 59 8.07 4.08 -8.29
C GLY A 59 6.95 4.81 -7.54
N VAL A 60 6.98 4.85 -6.20
CA VAL A 60 5.98 5.59 -5.42
C VAL A 60 6.41 7.06 -5.26
N PRO A 61 5.52 8.05 -5.49
CA PRO A 61 5.84 9.46 -5.33
C PRO A 61 6.38 9.79 -3.94
N ARG A 62 7.33 10.73 -3.88
CA ARG A 62 7.95 11.17 -2.63
C ARG A 62 7.60 12.64 -2.38
N ALA A 63 7.25 12.94 -1.14
CA ALA A 63 7.16 14.32 -0.66
C ALA A 63 8.54 14.78 -0.14
N GLU A 64 8.86 16.06 -0.33
CA GLU A 64 10.02 16.66 0.34
C GLU A 64 9.77 16.74 1.86
N GLY A 65 10.79 16.40 2.65
CA GLY A 65 10.70 16.43 4.11
C GLY A 65 10.11 15.15 4.74
N LYS A 66 9.18 15.31 5.69
CA LYS A 66 8.59 14.16 6.41
C LYS A 66 7.67 13.39 5.47
N ALA A 67 7.91 12.08 5.35
CA ALA A 67 7.10 11.21 4.50
C ALA A 67 5.62 11.25 4.92
N GLN A 68 4.77 11.71 4.00
CA GLN A 68 3.32 11.58 4.09
C GLN A 68 2.93 10.25 3.44
N ARG A 69 2.47 9.30 4.26
CA ARG A 69 2.06 7.96 3.79
C ARG A 69 0.57 7.76 3.72
N VAL A 70 -0.23 8.63 4.35
CA VAL A 70 -1.69 8.48 4.40
C VAL A 70 -2.35 9.62 3.65
N PHE A 71 -3.17 9.27 2.66
CA PHE A 71 -3.90 10.18 1.80
C PHE A 71 -5.39 9.90 1.95
N TYR A 72 -6.17 10.95 2.21
CA TYR A 72 -7.63 10.85 2.26
C TYR A 72 -8.21 11.36 0.94
N LYS A 73 -8.92 10.49 0.21
CA LYS A 73 -9.70 10.90 -0.95
C LYS A 73 -11.18 10.93 -0.58
N LYS A 74 -11.84 12.02 -0.93
CA LYS A 74 -13.31 12.07 -0.94
C LYS A 74 -13.77 11.43 -2.25
N GLY A 75 -14.61 10.40 -2.13
CA GLY A 75 -15.38 9.86 -3.26
C GLY A 75 -16.46 10.84 -3.69
#